data_AF-A0A2V8GSI3-F1
#
_entry.id   AF-A0A2V8GSI3-F1
#
_cell.length_a   1.000
_cell.length_b   1.000
_cell.length_c   1.000
_cell.angle_alpha   90.00
_cell.angle_beta   90.00
_cell.angle_gamma   90.00
#
_symmetry.space_group_name_H-M   'P 1'
#
loop_
_entity.id
_entity.type
_entity.pdbx_description
1 polymer ?
#
loop_
_entity_poly.entity_id
_entity_poly.type
_entity_poly.pdbx_seq_one_letter_code
_entity_poly.pdbx_strand_id
1 'polypeptide(L)'
;MREADWQFLLPRAEAGVFRHLLLLGGSPALGGHVGELGIANRVSRSPGRGAPADLVVVLADAGISIDSLAPHIADDAVLYVEVDRRQPGRRMLTPRRTMRMLAAHGFTNSTAYWVEPGFPRREMYLPFGRRGALRSYLDAMYRPPSCGRRLLKSAMKTLTQHDAMFAAMAPCYAIISARGMTLRPPALVEQACGPGDEAAEPVLLAAGDTDASRLVFLLFDGHAERPSAVLKLARAVTFNDAVEREHAVLRDVAAMVSDALLPSIPPCTLLRAGDRFLTAEGCITGTPVASRPGSGASAALDDLRCVTAWLTSFHRETTCGHVDATDWVAHELVGRLSAEYEALFGVTAARQRLFDVARRSADADMGELPIVWQHMDFGPWNIYREGAQVSVIDWKSARR
;
A
#
# COMPACT_ATOMS: atom_id res chain seq x y z
N MET A 1 -7.68 -1.98 -13.99
CA MET A 1 -6.58 -1.12 -13.51
C MET A 1 -5.38 -1.88 -12.93
N ARG A 2 -5.53 -2.93 -12.09
CA ARG A 2 -4.38 -3.62 -11.44
C ARG A 2 -3.28 -4.13 -12.37
N GLU A 3 -3.62 -4.56 -13.59
CA GLU A 3 -2.64 -4.98 -14.60
C GLU A 3 -1.65 -3.88 -14.99
N ALA A 4 -1.95 -2.62 -14.68
CA ALA A 4 -1.10 -1.45 -14.95
C ALA A 4 -0.35 -0.95 -13.69
N ASP A 5 -0.38 -1.64 -12.55
CA ASP A 5 0.27 -1.16 -11.31
C ASP A 5 1.79 -1.00 -11.42
N TRP A 6 2.41 -1.71 -12.36
CA TRP A 6 3.82 -1.54 -12.68
C TRP A 6 4.17 -0.09 -13.05
N GLN A 7 3.20 0.71 -13.51
CA GLN A 7 3.40 2.12 -13.82
C GLN A 7 3.92 2.91 -12.61
N PHE A 8 3.50 2.52 -11.41
CA PHE A 8 3.87 3.21 -10.16
C PHE A 8 5.31 2.93 -9.74
N LEU A 9 5.98 1.97 -10.39
CA LEU A 9 7.39 1.69 -10.18
C LEU A 9 8.29 2.37 -11.23
N LEU A 10 7.69 3.00 -12.25
CA LEU A 10 8.47 3.61 -13.33
C LEU A 10 9.10 4.94 -12.89
N PRO A 11 10.32 5.25 -13.37
CA PRO A 11 10.90 6.56 -13.22
C PRO A 11 10.12 7.60 -14.03
N ARG A 12 10.35 8.88 -13.74
CA ARG A 12 9.78 9.98 -14.51
C ARG A 12 10.43 10.04 -15.90
N ALA A 13 9.62 10.16 -16.95
CA ALA A 13 10.12 10.47 -18.29
C ALA A 13 10.72 11.89 -18.32
N GLU A 14 11.78 12.12 -19.09
CA GLU A 14 12.46 13.43 -19.14
C GLU A 14 11.52 14.57 -19.53
N ALA A 15 10.63 14.34 -20.50
CA ALA A 15 9.61 15.30 -20.94
C ALA A 15 8.31 15.24 -20.11
N GLY A 16 8.29 14.50 -19.00
CA GLY A 16 7.11 14.25 -18.16
C GLY A 16 6.18 13.13 -18.67
N VAL A 17 6.23 12.79 -19.96
CA VAL A 17 5.48 11.68 -20.58
C VAL A 17 6.39 10.89 -21.52
N PHE A 18 6.22 9.57 -21.62
CA PHE A 18 6.96 8.75 -22.59
C PHE A 18 6.44 9.00 -24.02
N ARG A 19 7.32 9.02 -25.01
CA ARG A 19 6.92 9.27 -26.41
C ARG A 19 6.20 8.06 -26.98
N HIS A 20 6.71 6.87 -26.72
CA HIS A 20 6.21 5.63 -27.28
C HIS A 20 6.41 4.46 -26.32
N LEU A 21 5.29 3.92 -25.84
CA LEU A 21 5.23 2.67 -25.10
C LEU A 21 5.03 1.48 -26.05
N LEU A 22 5.92 0.50 -25.99
CA LEU A 22 5.69 -0.85 -26.51
C LEU A 22 5.23 -1.78 -25.37
N LEU A 23 3.94 -2.14 -25.37
CA LEU A 23 3.32 -2.99 -24.35
C LEU A 23 3.07 -4.41 -24.90
N LEU A 24 3.76 -5.40 -24.34
CA LEU A 24 3.71 -6.79 -24.79
C LEU A 24 3.11 -7.68 -23.69
N GLY A 25 2.13 -8.51 -24.05
CA GLY A 25 1.34 -9.31 -23.10
C GLY A 25 0.18 -8.54 -22.46
N GLY A 26 -0.42 -9.12 -21.43
CA GLY A 26 -1.58 -8.58 -20.69
C GLY A 26 -2.90 -8.68 -21.44
N SER A 27 -3.99 -8.30 -20.78
CA SER A 27 -5.33 -8.36 -21.38
C SER A 27 -5.46 -7.45 -22.62
N PRO A 28 -6.38 -7.74 -23.57
CA PRO A 28 -6.60 -6.89 -24.74
C PRO A 28 -6.97 -5.44 -24.40
N ALA A 29 -7.68 -5.22 -23.29
CA ALA A 29 -8.08 -3.89 -22.84
C ALA A 29 -6.92 -3.05 -22.26
N LEU A 30 -5.84 -3.70 -21.79
CA LEU A 30 -4.75 -3.02 -21.09
C LEU A 30 -4.11 -1.88 -21.89
N GLY A 31 -3.90 -2.07 -23.20
CA GLY A 31 -3.31 -1.03 -24.05
C GLY A 31 -4.15 0.24 -24.14
N GLY A 32 -5.47 0.11 -24.23
CA GLY A 32 -6.39 1.25 -24.20
C GLY A 32 -6.36 1.97 -22.85
N HIS A 33 -6.44 1.19 -21.76
CA HIS A 33 -6.38 1.73 -20.41
C HIS A 33 -5.06 2.47 -20.12
N VAL A 34 -3.93 1.94 -20.57
CA VAL A 34 -2.61 2.59 -20.44
C VAL A 34 -2.54 3.89 -21.24
N GLY A 35 -3.21 3.94 -22.39
CA GLY A 35 -3.38 5.18 -23.16
C GLY A 35 -4.22 6.22 -22.42
N GLU A 36 -5.34 5.81 -21.81
CA GLU A 36 -6.20 6.68 -21.00
C GLU A 36 -5.49 7.23 -19.76
N LEU A 37 -4.59 6.44 -19.16
CA LEU A 37 -3.75 6.89 -18.04
C LEU A 37 -2.68 7.92 -18.46
N GLY A 38 -2.49 8.15 -19.75
CA GLY A 38 -1.51 9.14 -20.25
C GLY A 38 -0.06 8.76 -19.99
N ILE A 39 0.25 7.46 -19.81
CA ILE A 39 1.63 7.00 -19.55
C ILE A 39 2.56 7.34 -20.72
N ALA A 40 2.05 7.22 -21.95
CA ALA A 40 2.79 7.53 -23.17
C ALA A 40 1.89 8.17 -24.23
N ASN A 41 2.47 9.02 -25.09
CA ASN A 41 1.76 9.65 -26.21
C ASN A 41 1.28 8.64 -27.25
N ARG A 42 1.98 7.50 -27.36
CA ARG A 42 1.64 6.41 -28.26
C ARG A 42 1.82 5.08 -27.53
N VAL A 43 0.86 4.17 -27.70
CA VAL A 43 0.94 2.79 -27.20
C VAL A 43 0.85 1.81 -28.37
N SER A 44 1.84 0.94 -28.51
CA SER A 44 1.85 -0.16 -29.49
C SER A 44 1.83 -1.51 -28.77
N ARG A 45 1.16 -2.51 -29.35
CA ARG A 45 1.05 -3.86 -28.76
C ARG A 45 1.87 -4.94 -29.45
N SER A 46 2.61 -4.56 -30.49
CA SER A 46 3.44 -5.45 -31.28
C SER A 46 4.69 -4.72 -31.74
N PRO A 47 5.85 -5.40 -31.79
CA PRO A 47 7.02 -4.84 -32.44
C PRO A 47 6.69 -4.55 -33.91
N GLY A 48 6.99 -3.34 -34.38
CA GLY A 48 6.62 -2.90 -35.73
C GLY A 48 7.68 -1.99 -36.35
N ARG A 49 7.50 -1.62 -37.62
CA ARG A 49 8.40 -0.74 -38.39
C ARG A 49 8.33 0.75 -37.98
N GLY A 50 7.83 1.04 -36.78
CA GLY A 50 7.70 2.40 -36.27
C GLY A 50 8.99 2.91 -35.62
N ALA A 51 8.92 4.14 -35.09
CA ALA A 51 9.98 4.67 -34.24
C ALA A 51 10.23 3.73 -33.04
N PRO A 52 11.50 3.55 -32.61
CA PRO A 52 11.82 2.81 -31.40
C PRO A 52 11.03 3.32 -30.19
N ALA A 53 10.72 2.43 -29.26
CA ALA A 53 10.01 2.76 -28.03
C ALA A 53 11.00 3.23 -26.94
N ASP A 54 10.66 4.31 -26.24
CA ASP A 54 11.40 4.83 -25.08
C ASP A 54 10.85 4.29 -23.75
N LEU A 55 9.70 3.62 -23.77
CA LEU A 55 9.24 2.74 -22.72
C LEU A 55 8.86 1.37 -23.30
N VAL A 56 9.37 0.29 -22.71
CA VAL A 56 8.97 -1.07 -23.09
C VAL A 56 8.50 -1.82 -21.85
N VAL A 57 7.34 -2.47 -21.98
CA VAL A 57 6.73 -3.27 -20.92
C VAL A 57 6.50 -4.66 -21.47
N VAL A 58 7.17 -5.65 -20.89
CA VAL A 58 7.06 -7.06 -21.24
C VAL A 58 6.42 -7.82 -20.08
N LEU A 59 5.13 -8.14 -20.20
CA LEU A 59 4.39 -8.85 -19.19
C LEU A 59 4.65 -10.36 -19.24
N ALA A 60 4.31 -11.05 -18.15
CA ALA A 60 4.71 -12.44 -17.95
C ALA A 60 4.14 -13.41 -19.00
N ASP A 61 3.07 -13.04 -19.69
CA ASP A 61 2.39 -13.81 -20.73
C ASP A 61 2.82 -13.44 -22.17
N ALA A 62 3.70 -12.46 -22.35
CA ALA A 62 4.07 -11.95 -23.68
C ALA A 62 4.74 -12.99 -24.60
N GLY A 63 5.42 -14.00 -24.04
CA GLY A 63 6.10 -15.05 -24.82
C GLY A 63 7.30 -14.59 -25.68
N ILE A 64 7.71 -13.32 -25.60
CA ILE A 64 8.75 -12.72 -26.45
C ILE A 64 10.12 -12.68 -25.73
N SER A 65 11.22 -12.89 -26.47
CA SER A 65 12.59 -12.75 -25.96
C SER A 65 13.11 -11.32 -26.09
N ILE A 66 13.96 -10.90 -25.15
CA ILE A 66 14.58 -9.56 -25.18
C ILE A 66 15.45 -9.36 -26.44
N ASP A 67 16.13 -10.42 -26.91
CA ASP A 67 16.96 -10.36 -28.12
C ASP A 67 16.15 -9.91 -29.35
N SER A 68 14.90 -10.37 -29.47
CA SER A 68 14.02 -9.99 -30.57
C SER A 68 13.47 -8.56 -30.45
N LEU A 69 13.51 -7.99 -29.24
CA LEU A 69 13.01 -6.64 -28.97
C LEU A 69 14.08 -5.58 -29.16
N ALA A 70 15.37 -5.89 -28.97
CA ALA A 70 16.46 -4.92 -28.99
C ALA A 70 16.41 -3.92 -30.17
N PRO A 71 16.08 -4.30 -31.42
CA PRO A 71 15.97 -3.37 -32.55
C PRO A 71 14.83 -2.34 -32.44
N HIS A 72 13.86 -2.58 -31.57
CA HIS A 72 12.66 -1.75 -31.37
C HIS A 72 12.75 -0.86 -30.12
N ILE A 73 13.89 -0.88 -29.42
CA ILE A 73 14.11 -0.13 -28.17
C ILE A 73 15.04 1.05 -28.46
N ALA A 74 14.64 2.24 -28.02
CA ALA A 74 15.45 3.46 -28.14
C ALA A 74 16.74 3.38 -27.30
N ASP A 75 17.71 4.24 -27.60
CA ASP A 75 18.98 4.32 -26.85
C ASP A 75 18.80 4.89 -25.43
N ASP A 76 17.74 5.67 -25.23
CA ASP A 76 17.32 6.35 -24.01
C ASP A 76 16.01 5.74 -23.47
N ALA A 77 15.98 4.42 -23.29
CA ALA A 77 14.76 3.70 -22.97
C ALA A 77 14.70 3.15 -21.54
N VAL A 78 13.48 3.09 -21.00
CA VAL A 78 13.13 2.35 -19.79
C VAL A 78 12.46 1.04 -20.17
N LEU A 79 12.81 -0.04 -19.47
CA LEU A 79 12.27 -1.38 -19.68
C LEU A 79 11.73 -1.95 -18.37
N TYR A 80 10.47 -2.40 -18.39
CA TYR A 80 9.85 -3.22 -17.36
C TYR A 80 9.64 -4.64 -17.89
N VAL A 81 10.08 -5.66 -17.15
CA VAL A 81 9.90 -7.08 -17.53
C VAL A 81 9.37 -7.89 -16.36
N GLU A 82 8.28 -8.61 -16.58
CA GLU A 82 7.78 -9.65 -15.67
C GLU A 82 8.32 -11.03 -16.08
N VAL A 83 8.85 -11.78 -15.11
CA VAL A 83 9.28 -13.18 -15.30
C VAL A 83 8.56 -14.09 -14.32
N ASP A 84 7.71 -14.98 -14.86
CA ASP A 84 7.12 -16.09 -14.10
C ASP A 84 7.93 -17.37 -14.33
N ARG A 85 8.72 -17.77 -13.33
CA ARG A 85 9.58 -18.95 -13.40
C ARG A 85 8.81 -20.26 -13.30
N ARG A 86 7.53 -20.22 -12.95
CA ARG A 86 6.67 -21.41 -12.90
C ARG A 86 6.30 -21.87 -14.30
N GLN A 87 6.36 -20.98 -15.29
CA GLN A 87 6.11 -21.29 -16.69
C GLN A 87 7.23 -22.17 -17.29
N PRO A 88 6.89 -23.08 -18.23
CA PRO A 88 7.87 -23.87 -18.98
C PRO A 88 8.94 -22.97 -19.64
N GLY A 89 10.19 -23.43 -19.67
CA GLY A 89 11.32 -22.70 -20.28
C GLY A 89 11.90 -21.55 -19.44
N ARG A 90 11.21 -21.09 -18.39
CA ARG A 90 11.63 -19.93 -17.58
C ARG A 90 12.16 -20.28 -16.18
N ARG A 91 12.06 -21.54 -15.76
CA ARG A 91 12.50 -22.02 -14.42
C ARG A 91 13.93 -21.61 -14.05
N MET A 92 14.81 -21.58 -15.05
CA MET A 92 16.23 -21.29 -14.91
C MET A 92 16.59 -19.79 -15.05
N LEU A 93 15.62 -18.92 -15.34
CA LEU A 93 15.81 -17.48 -15.38
C LEU A 93 15.71 -16.92 -13.96
N THR A 94 16.87 -16.72 -13.33
CA THR A 94 16.95 -16.00 -12.05
C THR A 94 17.09 -14.50 -12.33
N PRO A 95 16.76 -13.61 -11.37
CA PRO A 95 16.94 -12.17 -11.54
C PRO A 95 18.35 -11.80 -12.04
N ARG A 96 19.40 -12.40 -11.46
CA ARG A 96 20.81 -12.20 -11.89
C ARG A 96 21.10 -12.67 -13.33
N ARG A 97 20.41 -13.71 -13.82
CA ARG A 97 20.55 -14.15 -15.22
C ARG A 97 19.83 -13.18 -16.15
N THR A 98 18.63 -12.77 -15.80
CA THR A 98 17.86 -11.78 -16.59
C THR A 98 18.59 -10.44 -16.64
N MET A 99 19.10 -9.92 -15.51
CA MET A 99 19.89 -8.69 -15.49
C MET A 99 21.14 -8.77 -16.37
N ARG A 100 21.85 -9.91 -16.39
CA ARG A 100 23.02 -10.09 -17.27
C ARG A 100 22.62 -10.11 -18.75
N MET A 101 21.51 -10.75 -19.08
CA MET A 101 20.96 -10.74 -20.43
C MET A 101 20.57 -9.30 -20.84
N LEU A 102 19.92 -8.55 -19.95
CA LEU A 102 19.62 -7.14 -20.15
C LEU A 102 20.89 -6.30 -20.37
N ALA A 103 21.91 -6.48 -19.54
CA ALA A 103 23.19 -5.79 -19.66
C ALA A 103 23.89 -6.04 -21.00
N ALA A 104 23.76 -7.25 -21.57
CA ALA A 104 24.26 -7.55 -22.91
C ALA A 104 23.60 -6.70 -24.03
N HIS A 105 22.42 -6.13 -23.75
CA HIS A 105 21.68 -5.21 -24.62
C HIS A 105 21.78 -3.74 -24.18
N GLY A 106 22.79 -3.39 -23.38
CA GLY A 106 23.06 -2.01 -22.98
C GLY A 106 22.25 -1.49 -21.78
N PHE A 107 21.50 -2.36 -21.10
CA PHE A 107 20.76 -2.00 -19.90
C PHE A 107 21.61 -2.16 -18.64
N THR A 108 22.12 -1.06 -18.09
CA THR A 108 23.18 -1.09 -17.06
C THR A 108 22.72 -0.78 -15.64
N ASN A 109 21.50 -0.25 -15.45
CA ASN A 109 20.96 0.14 -14.15
C ASN A 109 19.64 -0.57 -13.90
N SER A 110 19.66 -1.71 -13.20
CA SER A 110 18.49 -2.56 -13.02
C SER A 110 18.12 -2.75 -11.56
N THR A 111 16.84 -2.56 -11.23
CA THR A 111 16.24 -2.97 -9.95
C THR A 111 15.28 -4.11 -10.21
N ALA A 112 15.30 -5.13 -9.35
CA ALA A 112 14.39 -6.26 -9.45
C ALA A 112 13.53 -6.37 -8.19
N TYR A 113 12.27 -6.75 -8.40
CA TYR A 113 11.26 -6.87 -7.37
C TYR A 113 10.72 -8.29 -7.34
N TRP A 114 10.63 -8.90 -6.15
CA TRP A 114 9.75 -10.03 -5.95
C TRP A 114 8.30 -9.57 -6.02
N VAL A 115 7.49 -10.24 -6.85
CA VAL A 115 6.05 -9.96 -6.97
C VAL A 115 5.26 -11.04 -6.24
N GLU A 116 4.55 -10.65 -5.18
CA GLU A 116 3.78 -11.57 -4.33
C GLU A 116 2.26 -11.33 -4.46
N PRO A 117 1.42 -12.39 -4.43
CA PRO A 117 1.76 -13.82 -4.53
C PRO A 117 2.12 -14.27 -5.96
N GLY A 118 2.20 -13.33 -6.90
CA GLY A 118 2.51 -13.52 -8.30
C GLY A 118 1.67 -12.59 -9.18
N PHE A 119 1.88 -12.65 -10.49
CA PHE A 119 1.27 -11.71 -11.43
C PHE A 119 -0.26 -11.67 -11.47
N PRO A 120 -1.03 -12.74 -11.25
CA PRO A 120 -2.49 -12.62 -11.25
C PRO A 120 -3.05 -11.67 -10.17
N ARG A 121 -2.34 -11.51 -9.04
CA ARG A 121 -2.78 -10.67 -7.91
C ARG A 121 -1.90 -9.44 -7.67
N ARG A 122 -0.57 -9.52 -7.85
CA ARG A 122 0.39 -8.38 -7.74
C ARG A 122 0.14 -7.51 -6.50
N GLU A 123 0.01 -8.12 -5.33
CA GLU A 123 -0.35 -7.40 -4.11
C GLU A 123 0.85 -6.69 -3.49
N MET A 124 2.06 -7.11 -3.85
CA MET A 124 3.28 -6.51 -3.36
C MET A 124 4.41 -6.62 -4.38
N TYR A 125 5.23 -5.58 -4.44
CA TYR A 125 6.52 -5.54 -5.11
C TYR A 125 7.60 -5.24 -4.07
N LEU A 126 8.42 -6.25 -3.78
CA LEU A 126 9.47 -6.17 -2.77
C LEU A 126 10.85 -6.14 -3.45
N PRO A 127 11.63 -5.06 -3.35
CA PRO A 127 12.93 -4.97 -4.02
C PRO A 127 13.92 -6.01 -3.47
N PHE A 128 14.64 -6.68 -4.38
CA PHE A 128 15.79 -7.50 -4.02
C PHE A 128 16.98 -6.62 -3.64
N GLY A 129 17.83 -7.09 -2.72
CA GLY A 129 19.01 -6.34 -2.27
C GLY A 129 18.73 -5.35 -1.13
N ARG A 130 17.45 -5.13 -0.78
CA ARG A 130 17.04 -4.32 0.38
C ARG A 130 16.72 -5.22 1.57
N ARG A 131 17.76 -5.62 2.31
CA ARG A 131 17.64 -6.53 3.47
C ARG A 131 16.64 -6.05 4.50
N GLY A 132 16.62 -4.75 4.78
CA GLY A 132 15.68 -4.15 5.73
C GLY A 132 14.23 -4.30 5.30
N ALA A 133 13.92 -4.03 4.03
CA ALA A 133 12.60 -4.24 3.45
C ALA A 133 12.15 -5.70 3.55
N LEU A 134 13.02 -6.62 3.17
CA LEU A 134 12.71 -8.05 3.22
C LEU A 134 12.52 -8.56 4.65
N ARG A 135 13.37 -8.13 5.59
CA ARG A 135 13.25 -8.49 7.00
C ARG A 135 11.95 -7.93 7.60
N SER A 136 11.65 -6.65 7.36
CA SER A 136 10.41 -6.00 7.78
C SER A 136 9.18 -6.74 7.26
N TYR A 137 9.17 -7.09 5.97
CA TYR A 137 8.09 -7.89 5.36
C TYR A 137 7.92 -9.25 6.07
N LEU A 138 9.01 -10.00 6.23
CA LEU A 138 8.97 -11.31 6.89
C LEU A 138 8.47 -11.18 8.33
N ASP A 139 8.86 -10.12 9.04
CA ASP A 139 8.48 -9.89 10.43
C ASP A 139 7.03 -9.48 10.59
N ALA A 140 6.58 -8.45 9.87
CA ALA A 140 5.29 -7.80 10.06
C ALA A 140 4.15 -8.42 9.24
N MET A 141 4.43 -8.82 7.99
CA MET A 141 3.39 -9.17 7.02
C MET A 141 3.28 -10.68 6.79
N TYR A 142 4.39 -11.41 6.84
CA TYR A 142 4.36 -12.87 6.75
C TYR A 142 3.95 -13.48 8.11
N ARG A 143 2.64 -13.71 8.26
CA ARG A 143 2.06 -14.44 9.40
C ARG A 143 1.87 -15.91 9.03
N PRO A 144 2.78 -16.81 9.44
CA PRO A 144 2.62 -18.24 9.19
C PRO A 144 1.50 -18.80 10.09
N PRO A 145 0.38 -19.30 9.54
CA PRO A 145 -0.69 -19.90 10.33
C PRO A 145 -0.29 -21.24 10.99
N SER A 146 0.84 -21.84 10.59
CA SER A 146 1.27 -23.17 11.04
C SER A 146 2.72 -23.22 11.51
N CYS A 147 3.05 -24.18 12.38
CA CYS A 147 4.41 -24.41 12.88
C CYS A 147 5.43 -24.65 11.76
N GLY A 148 5.07 -25.41 10.72
CA GLY A 148 5.94 -25.62 9.55
C GLY A 148 6.25 -24.33 8.80
N ARG A 149 5.27 -23.41 8.67
CA ARG A 149 5.51 -22.10 8.07
C ARG A 149 6.31 -21.16 8.99
N ARG A 150 6.32 -21.37 10.31
CA ARG A 150 7.25 -20.66 11.23
C ARG A 150 8.69 -21.08 10.99
N LEU A 151 8.94 -22.38 10.81
CA LEU A 151 10.27 -22.87 10.42
C LEU A 151 10.69 -22.31 9.06
N LEU A 152 9.79 -22.27 8.08
CA LEU A 152 10.05 -21.64 6.78
C LEU A 152 10.35 -20.13 6.94
N LYS A 153 9.60 -19.40 7.78
CA LYS A 153 9.89 -17.99 8.10
C LYS A 153 11.29 -17.83 8.69
N SER A 154 11.68 -18.67 9.64
CA SER A 154 13.03 -18.65 10.22
C SER A 154 14.12 -18.95 9.19
N ALA A 155 13.91 -19.97 8.34
CA ALA A 155 14.83 -20.28 7.24
C ALA A 155 14.93 -19.11 6.25
N MET A 156 13.80 -18.51 5.87
CA MET A 156 13.75 -17.32 5.01
C MET A 156 14.48 -16.13 5.63
N LYS A 157 14.35 -15.91 6.95
CA LYS A 157 15.12 -14.89 7.69
C LYS A 157 16.63 -15.11 7.62
N THR A 158 17.09 -16.36 7.73
CA THR A 158 18.51 -16.65 7.55
C THR A 158 18.94 -16.40 6.10
N LEU A 159 18.08 -16.75 5.13
CA LEU A 159 18.33 -16.52 3.71
C LEU A 159 18.37 -15.03 3.32
N THR A 160 17.76 -14.11 4.10
CA THR A 160 17.87 -12.66 3.83
C THR A 160 19.28 -12.14 4.04
N GLN A 161 20.17 -12.89 4.68
CA GLN A 161 21.60 -12.57 4.76
C GLN A 161 22.31 -12.78 3.41
N HIS A 162 21.69 -13.54 2.50
CA HIS A 162 22.21 -13.88 1.18
C HIS A 162 21.22 -13.49 0.08
N ASP A 163 21.18 -12.20 -0.27
CA ASP A 163 20.24 -11.60 -1.24
C ASP A 163 20.13 -12.40 -2.56
N ALA A 164 21.25 -12.90 -3.08
CA ALA A 164 21.29 -13.67 -4.31
C ALA A 164 20.56 -15.02 -4.22
N MET A 165 20.59 -15.67 -3.05
CA MET A 165 19.93 -16.95 -2.83
C MET A 165 18.42 -16.75 -2.71
N PHE A 166 18.00 -15.73 -1.97
CA PHE A 166 16.59 -15.36 -1.85
C PHE A 166 15.98 -14.99 -3.21
N ALA A 167 16.66 -14.14 -3.97
CA ALA A 167 16.24 -13.76 -5.32
C ALA A 167 16.16 -14.97 -6.27
N ALA A 168 17.02 -15.96 -6.10
CA ALA A 168 17.00 -17.20 -6.87
C ALA A 168 15.85 -18.16 -6.48
N MET A 169 15.11 -17.89 -5.40
CA MET A 169 13.94 -18.67 -4.97
C MET A 169 12.60 -18.02 -5.29
N ALA A 170 12.59 -16.71 -5.60
CA ALA A 170 11.36 -16.01 -5.97
C ALA A 170 10.70 -16.65 -7.22
N PRO A 171 9.43 -17.08 -7.16
CA PRO A 171 8.76 -17.72 -8.30
C PRO A 171 8.35 -16.72 -9.38
N CYS A 172 8.08 -15.48 -9.02
CA CYS A 172 7.65 -14.40 -9.92
C CYS A 172 8.42 -13.13 -9.56
N TYR A 173 9.04 -12.48 -10.53
CA TYR A 173 9.74 -11.22 -10.28
C TYR A 173 9.60 -10.25 -11.45
N ALA A 174 9.63 -8.97 -11.14
CA ALA A 174 9.70 -7.90 -12.13
C ALA A 174 11.10 -7.28 -12.13
N ILE A 175 11.56 -6.78 -13.27
CA ILE A 175 12.79 -6.00 -13.39
C ILE A 175 12.46 -4.68 -14.06
N ILE A 176 12.99 -3.60 -13.52
CA ILE A 176 13.02 -2.27 -14.13
C ILE A 176 14.46 -1.98 -14.48
N SER A 177 14.68 -1.54 -15.71
CA SER A 177 16.02 -1.25 -16.19
C SER A 177 16.03 -0.07 -17.14
N ALA A 178 17.16 0.62 -17.20
CA ALA A 178 17.37 1.74 -18.10
C ALA A 178 18.55 1.49 -19.06
N ARG A 179 18.41 1.96 -20.30
CA ARG A 179 19.45 1.97 -21.34
C ARG A 179 19.81 3.43 -21.63
N GLY A 180 21.11 3.71 -21.74
CA GLY A 180 21.63 5.05 -22.05
C GLY A 180 21.37 6.14 -21.00
N MET A 181 20.75 5.80 -19.85
CA MET A 181 20.45 6.75 -18.78
C MET A 181 20.60 6.12 -17.39
N THR A 182 20.68 6.98 -16.37
CA THR A 182 20.66 6.57 -14.97
C THR A 182 19.22 6.26 -14.55
N LEU A 183 18.99 5.06 -14.01
CA LEU A 183 17.69 4.71 -13.46
C LEU A 183 17.44 5.55 -12.20
N ARG A 184 16.38 6.35 -12.22
CA ARG A 184 15.92 7.13 -11.07
C ARG A 184 14.92 6.33 -10.24
N PRO A 185 14.68 6.70 -8.97
CA PRO A 185 13.55 6.16 -8.21
C PRO A 185 12.22 6.33 -8.95
N PRO A 186 11.17 5.58 -8.58
CA PRO A 186 9.85 5.78 -9.14
C PRO A 186 9.42 7.25 -9.04
N ALA A 187 8.76 7.79 -10.07
CA ALA A 187 8.47 9.22 -10.18
C ALA A 187 7.77 9.81 -8.93
N LEU A 188 6.87 9.04 -8.33
CA LEU A 188 6.14 9.42 -7.12
C LEU A 188 7.02 9.47 -5.87
N VAL A 189 8.01 8.59 -5.79
CA VAL A 189 8.97 8.54 -4.68
C VAL A 189 10.00 9.67 -4.82
N GLU A 190 10.56 9.86 -6.01
CA GLU A 190 11.48 10.97 -6.30
C GLU A 190 10.86 12.32 -5.92
N GLN A 191 9.57 12.50 -6.22
CA GLN A 191 8.86 13.72 -5.88
C GLN A 191 8.63 13.92 -4.37
N ALA A 192 8.41 12.83 -3.62
CA ALA A 192 8.16 12.92 -2.19
C ALA A 192 9.44 13.09 -1.36
N CYS A 193 10.54 12.46 -1.76
CA CYS A 193 11.83 12.52 -1.04
C CYS A 193 12.69 13.72 -1.46
N GLY A 194 12.45 14.28 -2.66
CA GLY A 194 13.29 15.33 -3.24
C GLY A 194 14.50 14.79 -4.02
N PRO A 195 15.18 15.66 -4.80
CA PRO A 195 16.31 15.26 -5.62
C PRO A 195 17.55 14.93 -4.76
N GLY A 196 18.17 13.77 -4.98
CA GLY A 196 19.42 13.38 -4.33
C GLY A 196 19.30 12.25 -3.29
N ASP A 197 18.09 11.79 -2.98
CA ASP A 197 17.90 10.60 -2.17
C ASP A 197 18.05 9.33 -3.05
N GLU A 198 19.29 9.09 -3.48
CA GLU A 198 19.68 8.11 -4.53
C GLU A 198 19.34 6.65 -4.20
N ALA A 199 18.79 6.35 -3.02
CA ALA A 199 18.70 4.99 -2.49
C ALA A 199 17.30 4.49 -2.14
N ALA A 200 16.23 5.23 -2.42
CA ALA A 200 14.88 4.76 -2.10
C ALA A 200 14.35 3.78 -3.16
N GLU A 201 14.69 2.49 -3.04
CA GLU A 201 13.95 1.42 -3.69
C GLU A 201 12.79 1.02 -2.77
N PRO A 202 11.56 1.48 -3.04
CA PRO A 202 10.47 1.31 -2.09
C PRO A 202 9.90 -0.11 -2.15
N VAL A 203 9.24 -0.52 -1.06
CA VAL A 203 8.28 -1.64 -1.14
C VAL A 203 6.95 -1.05 -1.58
N LEU A 204 6.37 -1.54 -2.68
CA LEU A 204 5.02 -1.17 -3.09
C LEU A 204 4.04 -2.23 -2.64
N LEU A 205 3.07 -1.85 -1.82
CA LEU A 205 1.88 -2.63 -1.50
C LEU A 205 0.74 -2.16 -2.39
N ALA A 206 0.25 -3.07 -3.22
CA ALA A 206 -0.82 -2.84 -4.20
C ALA A 206 -2.02 -3.78 -3.97
N ALA A 207 -2.22 -4.17 -2.71
CA ALA A 207 -3.35 -5.00 -2.28
C ALA A 207 -4.70 -4.28 -2.46
N GLY A 208 -5.76 -5.08 -2.55
CA GLY A 208 -7.12 -4.60 -2.79
C GLY A 208 -7.55 -4.73 -4.25
N ASP A 209 -8.84 -4.99 -4.43
CA ASP A 209 -9.41 -5.38 -5.73
C ASP A 209 -10.15 -4.25 -6.42
N THR A 210 -10.20 -3.06 -5.81
CA THR A 210 -10.96 -1.91 -6.31
C THR A 210 -10.07 -0.72 -6.62
N ASP A 211 -10.58 0.17 -7.46
CA ASP A 211 -9.89 1.41 -7.82
C ASP A 211 -9.77 2.39 -6.64
N ALA A 212 -10.65 2.24 -5.63
CA ALA A 212 -10.60 2.94 -4.36
C ALA A 212 -9.54 2.39 -3.40
N SER A 213 -8.98 1.19 -3.68
CA SER A 213 -7.94 0.59 -2.86
C SER A 213 -6.64 1.40 -2.97
N ARG A 214 -6.03 1.69 -1.82
CA ARG A 214 -4.81 2.48 -1.74
C ARG A 214 -3.61 1.68 -2.22
N LEU A 215 -2.71 2.40 -2.86
CA LEU A 215 -1.34 1.98 -3.05
C LEU A 215 -0.52 2.57 -1.90
N VAL A 216 0.41 1.77 -1.39
CA VAL A 216 1.24 2.17 -0.26
C VAL A 216 2.70 1.88 -0.60
N PHE A 217 3.53 2.92 -0.61
CA PHE A 217 4.98 2.76 -0.66
C PHE A 217 5.54 2.79 0.76
N LEU A 218 6.33 1.79 1.13
CA LEU A 218 7.15 1.84 2.33
C LEU A 218 8.56 2.29 1.94
N LEU A 219 9.00 3.40 2.51
CA LEU A 219 10.31 4.00 2.25
C LEU A 219 11.28 3.59 3.35
N PHE A 220 12.48 3.20 2.97
CA PHE A 220 13.54 2.75 3.88
C PHE A 220 14.78 3.61 3.68
N ASP A 221 15.31 4.15 4.77
CA ASP A 221 16.54 4.92 4.74
C ASP A 221 17.74 3.97 4.64
N GLY A 222 18.45 3.98 3.51
CA GLY A 222 19.69 3.21 3.32
C GLY A 222 19.56 1.73 3.67
N HIS A 223 20.13 1.33 4.81
CA HIS A 223 20.12 -0.04 5.35
C HIS A 223 19.20 -0.25 6.55
N ALA A 224 18.32 0.71 6.86
CA ALA A 224 17.39 0.60 7.97
C ALA A 224 16.51 -0.65 7.86
N GLU A 225 16.29 -1.33 9.00
CA GLU A 225 15.44 -2.54 9.05
C GLU A 225 13.94 -2.23 9.14
N ARG A 226 13.59 -0.95 9.28
CA ARG A 226 12.22 -0.47 9.40
C ARG A 226 12.00 0.68 8.42
N PRO A 227 10.79 0.84 7.88
CA PRO A 227 10.49 1.98 7.05
C PRO A 227 10.52 3.27 7.89
N SER A 228 11.05 4.34 7.30
CA SER A 228 11.08 5.68 7.90
C SER A 228 9.81 6.47 7.59
N ALA A 229 9.26 6.26 6.40
CA ALA A 229 8.06 6.91 5.92
C ALA A 229 7.19 5.99 5.07
N VAL A 230 5.94 6.39 4.89
CA VAL A 230 4.95 5.73 4.05
C VAL A 230 4.36 6.75 3.10
N LEU A 231 4.32 6.43 1.79
CA LEU A 231 3.52 7.20 0.84
C LEU A 231 2.23 6.45 0.55
N LYS A 232 1.09 7.10 0.72
CA LYS A 232 -0.22 6.54 0.38
C LYS A 232 -0.86 7.34 -0.74
N LEU A 233 -1.44 6.64 -1.69
CA LEU A 233 -2.18 7.26 -2.78
C LEU A 233 -3.34 6.39 -3.23
N ALA A 234 -4.29 7.02 -3.90
CA ALA A 234 -5.31 6.28 -4.63
C ALA A 234 -4.76 5.77 -5.97
N ARG A 235 -5.28 4.61 -6.39
CA ARG A 235 -4.93 4.02 -7.69
C ARG A 235 -5.53 4.83 -8.85
N ALA A 236 -6.73 5.37 -8.68
CA ALA A 236 -7.37 6.29 -9.62
C ALA A 236 -7.48 7.71 -9.05
N VAL A 237 -7.30 8.69 -9.94
CA VAL A 237 -7.39 10.14 -9.64
C VAL A 237 -8.77 10.55 -9.13
N THR A 238 -9.82 9.81 -9.48
CA THR A 238 -11.19 10.06 -9.02
C THR A 238 -11.37 9.89 -7.51
N PHE A 239 -10.39 9.30 -6.82
CA PHE A 239 -10.40 9.11 -5.36
C PHE A 239 -9.42 10.05 -4.63
N ASN A 240 -8.92 11.08 -5.31
CA ASN A 240 -8.11 12.16 -4.73
C ASN A 240 -8.76 12.78 -3.48
N ASP A 241 -10.06 13.07 -3.53
CA ASP A 241 -10.83 13.62 -2.40
C ASP A 241 -10.75 12.73 -1.14
N ALA A 242 -10.59 11.41 -1.29
CA ALA A 242 -10.43 10.52 -0.14
C ALA A 242 -9.05 10.64 0.50
N VAL A 243 -8.02 10.93 -0.28
CA VAL A 243 -6.65 11.20 0.22
C VAL A 243 -6.62 12.55 0.93
N GLU A 244 -7.21 13.58 0.32
CA GLU A 244 -7.28 14.92 0.91
C GLU A 244 -8.08 14.94 2.21
N ARG A 245 -9.22 14.23 2.27
CA ARG A 245 -10.02 14.12 3.49
C ARG A 245 -9.27 13.48 4.64
N GLU A 246 -8.55 12.38 4.42
CA GLU A 246 -7.75 11.76 5.48
C GLU A 246 -6.65 12.72 5.98
N HIS A 247 -5.97 13.40 5.07
CA HIS A 247 -4.97 14.41 5.47
C HIS A 247 -5.60 15.54 6.30
N ALA A 248 -6.77 16.06 5.88
CA ALA A 248 -7.49 17.08 6.63
C ALA A 248 -7.88 16.59 8.04
N VAL A 249 -8.39 15.36 8.15
CA VAL A 249 -8.68 14.70 9.43
C VAL A 249 -7.42 14.65 10.31
N LEU A 250 -6.30 14.12 9.78
CA LEU A 250 -5.07 13.98 10.56
C LEU A 250 -4.54 15.33 11.04
N ARG A 251 -4.58 16.35 10.18
CA ARG A 251 -4.19 17.73 10.53
C ARG A 251 -5.09 18.30 11.62
N ASP A 252 -6.41 18.17 11.47
CA ASP A 252 -7.38 18.73 12.40
C ASP A 252 -7.31 18.01 13.76
N VAL A 253 -7.11 16.70 13.77
CA VAL A 253 -6.87 15.92 14.99
C VAL A 253 -5.56 16.34 15.65
N ALA A 254 -4.47 16.42 14.90
CA ALA A 254 -3.16 16.83 15.42
C ALA A 254 -3.19 18.24 16.05
N ALA A 255 -4.02 19.14 15.54
CA ALA A 255 -4.19 20.49 16.08
C ALA A 255 -5.00 20.55 17.40
N MET A 256 -5.75 19.49 17.73
CA MET A 256 -6.57 19.44 18.95
C MET A 256 -5.88 18.71 20.11
N VAL A 257 -4.99 17.77 19.80
CA VAL A 257 -4.34 16.93 20.82
C VAL A 257 -3.10 17.61 21.42
N SER A 258 -2.83 17.28 22.67
CA SER A 258 -1.66 17.72 23.43
C SER A 258 -0.36 17.10 22.91
N ASP A 259 0.78 17.69 23.27
CA ASP A 259 2.11 17.15 22.98
C ASP A 259 2.30 15.70 23.49
N ALA A 260 1.54 15.29 24.49
CA ALA A 260 1.58 13.92 25.02
C ALA A 260 0.90 12.90 24.08
N LEU A 261 -0.20 13.29 23.42
CA LEU A 261 -0.92 12.44 22.48
C LEU A 261 -0.44 12.61 21.04
N LEU A 262 0.16 13.73 20.67
CA LEU A 262 0.60 14.00 19.31
C LEU A 262 1.47 12.89 18.68
N PRO A 263 2.44 12.27 19.39
CA PRO A 263 3.23 11.16 18.84
C PRO A 263 2.44 9.87 18.53
N SER A 264 1.19 9.77 19.01
CA SER A 264 0.30 8.65 18.70
C SER A 264 -0.43 8.80 17.36
N ILE A 265 -0.41 10.00 16.79
CA ILE A 265 -1.03 10.35 15.51
C ILE A 265 0.08 10.40 14.45
N PRO A 266 -0.06 9.71 13.31
CA PRO A 266 0.95 9.75 12.25
C PRO A 266 1.12 11.19 11.73
N PRO A 267 2.35 11.76 11.76
CA PRO A 267 2.58 13.04 11.12
C PRO A 267 2.36 12.86 9.62
N CYS A 268 1.59 13.75 9.00
CA CYS A 268 1.12 13.59 7.64
C CYS A 268 1.32 14.89 6.84
N THR A 269 1.82 14.75 5.62
CA THR A 269 1.97 15.84 4.66
C THR A 269 1.26 15.48 3.35
N LEU A 270 0.45 16.40 2.83
CA LEU A 270 -0.16 16.26 1.51
C LEU A 270 0.81 16.71 0.41
N LEU A 271 1.02 15.87 -0.59
CA LEU A 271 1.84 16.16 -1.76
C LEU A 271 1.01 15.97 -3.03
N ARG A 272 1.43 16.63 -4.11
CA ARG A 272 0.75 16.56 -5.41
C ARG A 272 1.70 16.16 -6.52
N ALA A 273 1.49 15.01 -7.14
CA ALA A 273 2.26 14.52 -8.28
C ALA A 273 1.41 14.55 -9.56
N GLY A 274 1.59 15.60 -10.36
CA GLY A 274 0.75 15.85 -11.53
C GLY A 274 -0.70 16.12 -11.12
N ASP A 275 -1.61 15.24 -11.52
CA ASP A 275 -3.03 15.24 -11.18
C ASP A 275 -3.37 14.36 -9.97
N ARG A 276 -2.39 13.67 -9.38
CA ARG A 276 -2.59 12.79 -8.21
C ARG A 276 -2.22 13.48 -6.91
N PHE A 277 -3.04 13.26 -5.89
CA PHE A 277 -2.66 13.54 -4.50
C PHE A 277 -2.15 12.28 -3.82
N LEU A 278 -1.14 12.47 -2.98
CA LEU A 278 -0.62 11.43 -2.10
C LEU A 278 -0.32 12.02 -0.71
N THR A 279 -0.38 11.19 0.31
CA THR A 279 0.08 11.56 1.65
C THR A 279 1.41 10.91 1.94
N ALA A 280 2.36 11.69 2.46
CA ALA A 280 3.57 11.19 3.09
C ALA A 280 3.35 11.17 4.60
N GLU A 281 3.42 9.99 5.20
CA GLU A 281 3.23 9.78 6.63
C GLU A 281 4.50 9.25 7.30
N GLY A 282 4.81 9.76 8.48
CA GLY A 282 5.84 9.18 9.33
C GLY A 282 5.40 7.81 9.86
N CYS A 283 6.34 6.86 9.91
CA CYS A 283 6.05 5.55 10.48
C CYS A 283 5.85 5.64 12.00
N ILE A 284 4.77 5.04 12.49
CA ILE A 284 4.54 4.88 13.93
C ILE A 284 5.33 3.71 14.50
N THR A 285 5.67 3.79 15.79
CA THR A 285 6.44 2.74 16.48
C THR A 285 5.54 1.66 17.09
N GLY A 286 6.16 0.59 17.58
CA GLY A 286 5.46 -0.51 18.25
C GLY A 286 5.01 -1.66 17.36
N THR A 287 4.23 -2.55 17.96
CA THR A 287 3.72 -3.78 17.33
C THR A 287 2.19 -3.74 17.28
N PRO A 288 1.54 -4.11 16.15
CA PRO A 288 0.08 -4.14 16.08
C PRO A 288 -0.49 -5.05 17.16
N VAL A 289 -1.52 -4.61 17.88
CA VAL A 289 -2.17 -5.39 18.94
C VAL A 289 -2.64 -6.74 18.40
N ALA A 290 -3.21 -6.78 17.19
CA ALA A 290 -3.64 -8.01 16.50
C ALA A 290 -2.50 -8.99 16.14
N SER A 291 -1.24 -8.57 16.25
CA SER A 291 -0.07 -9.40 15.93
C SER A 291 0.72 -9.83 17.16
N ARG A 292 0.41 -9.24 18.33
CA ARG A 292 1.05 -9.63 19.59
C ARG A 292 0.71 -11.11 19.80
N PRO A 293 1.70 -11.96 20.12
CA PRO A 293 1.45 -13.38 20.34
C PRO A 293 0.31 -13.52 21.34
N GLY A 294 -0.51 -14.57 21.22
CA GLY A 294 -1.67 -14.89 22.09
C GLY A 294 -1.29 -15.00 23.56
N SER A 295 -0.97 -13.86 24.12
CA SER A 295 -0.44 -13.64 25.44
C SER A 295 -1.62 -13.82 26.35
N GLY A 296 -1.47 -14.70 27.36
CA GLY A 296 -2.57 -15.07 28.25
C GLY A 296 -3.33 -13.85 28.81
N ALA A 297 -4.50 -14.10 29.39
CA ALA A 297 -5.48 -13.08 29.77
C ALA A 297 -4.90 -11.76 30.36
N SER A 298 -3.83 -11.85 31.18
CA SER A 298 -3.12 -10.69 31.74
C SER A 298 -2.62 -9.68 30.69
N ALA A 299 -2.00 -10.14 29.61
CA ALA A 299 -1.44 -9.26 28.60
C ALA A 299 -2.51 -8.68 27.66
N ALA A 300 -3.57 -9.43 27.38
CA ALA A 300 -4.74 -8.89 26.69
C ALA A 300 -5.45 -7.82 27.54
N LEU A 301 -5.55 -8.03 28.86
CA LEU A 301 -6.07 -7.02 29.80
C LEU A 301 -5.18 -5.78 29.85
N ASP A 302 -3.86 -5.95 29.77
CA ASP A 302 -2.92 -4.83 29.73
C ASP A 302 -3.02 -4.03 28.42
N ASP A 303 -3.15 -4.70 27.26
CA ASP A 303 -3.46 -4.03 25.99
C ASP A 303 -4.78 -3.25 26.08
N LEU A 304 -5.85 -3.86 26.60
CA LEU A 304 -7.14 -3.20 26.79
C LEU A 304 -7.03 -1.97 27.69
N ARG A 305 -6.27 -2.04 28.79
CA ARG A 305 -6.06 -0.91 29.71
C ARG A 305 -5.35 0.24 29.01
N CYS A 306 -4.23 -0.01 28.33
CA CYS A 306 -3.49 1.03 27.62
C CYS A 306 -4.34 1.67 26.51
N VAL A 307 -5.04 0.86 25.71
CA VAL A 307 -5.88 1.34 24.62
C VAL A 307 -7.08 2.14 25.14
N THR A 308 -7.72 1.68 26.21
CA THR A 308 -8.85 2.41 26.83
C THR A 308 -8.38 3.73 27.43
N ALA A 309 -7.22 3.75 28.10
CA ALA A 309 -6.65 4.98 28.64
C ALA A 309 -6.33 5.98 27.53
N TRP A 310 -5.71 5.53 26.43
CA TRP A 310 -5.45 6.36 25.27
C TRP A 310 -6.74 6.90 24.67
N LEU A 311 -7.74 6.04 24.42
CA LEU A 311 -9.02 6.44 23.80
C LEU A 311 -9.78 7.44 24.66
N THR A 312 -9.74 7.26 25.99
CA THR A 312 -10.37 8.18 26.94
C THR A 312 -9.71 9.56 26.90
N SER A 313 -8.38 9.61 26.91
CA SER A 313 -7.64 10.88 26.79
C SER A 313 -7.88 11.54 25.43
N PHE A 314 -7.83 10.75 24.36
CA PHE A 314 -8.07 11.22 23.00
C PHE A 314 -9.47 11.84 22.83
N HIS A 315 -10.52 11.13 23.26
CA HIS A 315 -11.89 11.65 23.20
C HIS A 315 -12.07 12.90 24.07
N ARG A 316 -11.43 12.97 25.23
CA ARG A 316 -11.47 14.16 26.10
C ARG A 316 -10.85 15.38 25.42
N GLU A 317 -9.68 15.23 24.80
CA GLU A 317 -8.99 16.33 24.13
C GLU A 317 -9.67 16.75 22.82
N THR A 318 -10.38 15.83 22.17
CA THR A 318 -11.08 16.08 20.90
C THR A 318 -12.58 16.40 21.07
N THR A 319 -13.05 16.58 22.32
CA THR A 319 -14.44 16.98 22.57
C THR A 319 -14.69 18.39 22.03
N CYS A 320 -15.71 18.54 21.20
CA CYS A 320 -16.06 19.82 20.58
C CYS A 320 -17.52 20.27 20.83
N GLY A 321 -18.30 19.46 21.54
CA GLY A 321 -19.69 19.74 21.85
C GLY A 321 -20.31 18.61 22.66
N HIS A 322 -21.58 18.73 22.97
CA HIS A 322 -22.39 17.71 23.61
C HIS A 322 -23.74 17.60 22.91
N VAL A 323 -24.34 16.42 22.95
CA VAL A 323 -25.70 16.16 22.48
C VAL A 323 -26.47 15.42 23.55
N ASP A 324 -27.78 15.59 23.58
CA ASP A 324 -28.63 14.75 24.42
C ASP A 324 -28.49 13.29 23.98
N ALA A 325 -28.08 12.44 24.91
CA ALA A 325 -27.78 11.03 24.64
C ALA A 325 -29.01 10.28 24.16
N THR A 326 -30.14 10.56 24.78
CA THR A 326 -31.41 9.88 24.51
C THR A 326 -31.88 10.23 23.11
N ASP A 327 -31.89 11.51 22.78
CA ASP A 327 -32.29 11.99 21.47
C ASP A 327 -31.37 11.43 20.38
N TRP A 328 -30.05 11.53 20.55
CA TRP A 328 -29.10 11.05 19.54
C TRP A 328 -29.11 9.53 19.38
N VAL A 329 -29.03 8.77 20.49
CA VAL A 329 -28.94 7.31 20.41
C VAL A 329 -30.27 6.71 19.97
N ALA A 330 -31.39 7.12 20.56
CA ALA A 330 -32.69 6.52 20.27
C ALA A 330 -33.19 6.90 18.87
N HIS A 331 -33.12 8.19 18.50
CA HIS A 331 -33.71 8.66 17.24
C HIS A 331 -32.71 8.55 16.07
N GLU A 332 -31.51 9.10 16.22
CA GLU A 332 -30.57 9.22 15.10
C GLU A 332 -29.75 7.95 14.86
N LEU A 333 -29.25 7.30 15.93
CA LEU A 333 -28.45 6.08 15.77
C LEU A 333 -29.33 4.86 15.57
N VAL A 334 -30.23 4.56 16.52
CA VAL A 334 -31.01 3.32 16.46
C VAL A 334 -32.21 3.49 15.54
N GLY A 335 -33.01 4.55 15.71
CA GLY A 335 -34.23 4.79 14.94
C GLY A 335 -33.98 4.91 13.44
N ARG A 336 -33.22 5.93 13.03
CA ARG A 336 -32.93 6.21 11.61
C ARG A 336 -32.22 5.04 10.93
N LEU A 337 -31.15 4.48 11.52
CA LEU A 337 -30.43 3.38 10.87
C LEU A 337 -31.26 2.10 10.77
N SER A 338 -32.11 1.80 11.77
CA SER A 338 -33.01 0.64 11.69
C SER A 338 -34.04 0.82 10.57
N ALA A 339 -34.62 2.02 10.43
CA ALA A 339 -35.56 2.34 9.37
C ALA A 339 -34.91 2.29 7.98
N GLU A 340 -33.70 2.84 7.82
CA GLU A 340 -32.93 2.76 6.57
C GLU A 340 -32.59 1.31 6.21
N TYR A 341 -32.17 0.52 7.20
CA TYR A 341 -31.89 -0.91 7.00
C TYR A 341 -33.15 -1.67 6.57
N GLU A 342 -34.28 -1.45 7.24
CA GLU A 342 -35.55 -2.09 6.92
C GLU A 342 -36.01 -1.71 5.52
N ALA A 343 -35.92 -0.43 5.14
CA ALA A 343 -36.29 0.03 3.80
C ALA A 343 -35.44 -0.60 2.69
N LEU A 344 -34.14 -0.79 2.93
CA LEU A 344 -33.20 -1.32 1.93
C LEU A 344 -33.21 -2.86 1.82
N PHE A 345 -33.35 -3.55 2.95
CA PHE A 345 -33.12 -5.00 3.02
C PHE A 345 -34.33 -5.80 3.51
N GLY A 346 -35.38 -5.11 3.96
CA GLY A 346 -36.45 -5.72 4.74
C GLY A 346 -35.99 -6.12 6.15
N VAL A 347 -36.95 -6.38 7.03
CA VAL A 347 -36.69 -6.83 8.40
C VAL A 347 -37.30 -8.20 8.65
N THR A 348 -36.55 -9.09 9.28
CA THR A 348 -37.07 -10.35 9.79
C THR A 348 -37.50 -10.17 11.24
N ALA A 349 -38.38 -11.04 11.75
CA ALA A 349 -38.79 -10.99 13.15
C ALA A 349 -37.59 -11.05 14.14
N ALA A 350 -36.50 -11.74 13.78
CA ALA A 350 -35.29 -11.79 14.61
C ALA A 350 -34.54 -10.45 14.62
N ARG A 351 -34.42 -9.78 13.47
CA ARG A 351 -33.81 -8.44 13.37
C ARG A 351 -34.65 -7.38 14.05
N GLN A 352 -35.98 -7.47 13.91
CA GLN A 352 -36.90 -6.58 14.60
C GLN A 352 -36.70 -6.66 16.12
N ARG A 353 -36.60 -7.88 16.67
CA ARG A 353 -36.30 -8.06 18.10
C ARG A 353 -34.98 -7.42 18.51
N LEU A 354 -33.95 -7.48 17.66
CA LEU A 354 -32.66 -6.84 17.93
C LEU A 354 -32.80 -5.31 17.96
N PHE A 355 -33.53 -4.72 17.00
CA PHE A 355 -33.81 -3.28 16.96
C PHE A 355 -34.62 -2.83 18.18
N ASP A 356 -35.62 -3.61 18.59
CA ASP A 356 -36.42 -3.33 19.78
C ASP A 356 -35.57 -3.39 21.06
N VAL A 357 -34.63 -4.33 21.16
CA VAL A 357 -33.68 -4.39 22.30
C VAL A 357 -32.76 -3.18 22.29
N ALA A 358 -32.21 -2.80 21.15
CA ALA A 358 -31.33 -1.64 21.04
C ALA A 358 -32.03 -0.33 21.44
N ARG A 359 -33.30 -0.13 21.00
CA ARG A 359 -34.09 1.04 21.39
C ARG A 359 -34.34 1.08 22.89
N ARG A 360 -34.79 -0.02 23.50
CA ARG A 360 -35.02 -0.08 24.94
C ARG A 360 -33.75 0.20 25.77
N SER A 361 -32.58 -0.21 25.27
CA SER A 361 -31.31 0.09 25.93
C SER A 361 -30.90 1.57 25.81
N ALA A 362 -31.40 2.28 24.79
CA ALA A 362 -31.16 3.70 24.57
C ALA A 362 -32.08 4.61 25.39
N ASP A 363 -33.25 4.10 25.82
CA ASP A 363 -34.21 4.83 26.67
C ASP A 363 -33.77 4.97 28.14
N ALA A 364 -32.57 4.49 28.50
CA ALA A 364 -31.99 4.73 29.81
C ALA A 364 -31.51 6.18 29.93
N ASP A 365 -31.68 6.81 31.09
CA ASP A 365 -31.18 8.18 31.37
C ASP A 365 -29.65 8.22 31.28
N MET A 366 -29.15 8.55 30.07
CA MET A 366 -27.74 8.57 29.72
C MET A 366 -27.13 9.97 29.80
N GLY A 367 -27.92 11.00 30.11
CA GLY A 367 -27.47 12.39 30.18
C GLY A 367 -27.01 12.94 28.82
N GLU A 368 -25.92 13.72 28.83
CA GLU A 368 -25.31 14.26 27.61
C GLU A 368 -24.14 13.36 27.13
N LEU A 369 -24.04 13.15 25.81
CA LEU A 369 -22.89 12.52 25.16
C LEU A 369 -21.96 13.57 24.55
N PRO A 370 -20.63 13.46 24.76
CA PRO A 370 -19.68 14.35 24.11
C PRO A 370 -19.57 14.04 22.61
N ILE A 371 -19.53 15.08 21.79
CA ILE A 371 -19.17 14.99 20.37
C ILE A 371 -17.65 15.04 20.28
N VAL A 372 -17.06 13.93 19.83
CA VAL A 372 -15.60 13.72 19.80
C VAL A 372 -15.18 13.24 18.41
N TRP A 373 -13.89 13.38 18.08
CA TRP A 373 -13.38 12.65 16.92
C TRP A 373 -13.43 11.14 17.20
N GLN A 374 -13.95 10.39 16.24
CA GLN A 374 -14.05 8.94 16.27
C GLN A 374 -13.25 8.37 15.08
N HIS A 375 -12.38 7.40 15.33
CA HIS A 375 -11.57 6.76 14.27
C HIS A 375 -12.41 5.94 13.27
N MET A 376 -13.57 5.44 13.68
CA MET A 376 -14.50 4.58 12.93
C MET A 376 -13.99 3.19 12.52
N ASP A 377 -12.68 2.97 12.45
CA ASP A 377 -12.06 1.64 12.30
C ASP A 377 -11.07 1.35 13.44
N PHE A 378 -11.51 1.59 14.68
CA PHE A 378 -10.67 1.44 15.87
C PHE A 378 -10.54 -0.04 16.28
N GLY A 379 -9.92 -0.84 15.42
CA GLY A 379 -9.68 -2.26 15.61
C GLY A 379 -8.24 -2.59 15.99
N PRO A 380 -7.97 -3.79 16.54
CA PRO A 380 -6.63 -4.21 16.97
C PRO A 380 -5.60 -4.28 15.84
N TRP A 381 -6.02 -4.21 14.57
CA TRP A 381 -5.14 -4.12 13.40
C TRP A 381 -4.62 -2.70 13.15
N ASN A 382 -5.35 -1.67 13.59
CA ASN A 382 -4.98 -0.26 13.42
C ASN A 382 -4.29 0.33 14.67
N ILE A 383 -4.21 -0.44 15.74
CA ILE A 383 -3.64 -0.04 17.03
C ILE A 383 -2.28 -0.69 17.21
N TYR A 384 -1.27 0.14 17.47
CA TYR A 384 0.11 -0.27 17.69
C TYR A 384 0.52 0.08 19.10
N ARG A 385 1.33 -0.79 19.70
CA ARG A 385 1.76 -0.64 21.10
C ARG A 385 3.26 -0.87 21.28
N GLU A 386 3.89 0.03 22.04
CA GLU A 386 5.26 -0.06 22.53
C GLU A 386 5.30 0.29 24.02
N GLY A 387 5.40 -0.72 24.89
CA GLY A 387 5.20 -0.51 26.32
C GLY A 387 3.81 0.07 26.61
N ALA A 388 3.72 1.20 27.31
CA ALA A 388 2.47 1.89 27.57
C ALA A 388 2.00 2.82 26.44
N GLN A 389 2.86 3.10 25.47
CA GLN A 389 2.54 4.00 24.35
C GLN A 389 1.64 3.29 23.34
N VAL A 390 0.59 4.00 22.93
CA VAL A 390 -0.36 3.59 21.91
C VAL A 390 -0.25 4.54 20.73
N SER A 391 -0.23 4.00 19.51
CA SER A 391 -0.31 4.75 18.26
C SER A 391 -1.40 4.16 17.37
N VAL A 392 -2.05 5.00 16.57
CA VAL A 392 -3.24 4.61 15.80
C VAL A 392 -3.10 5.06 14.35
N ILE A 393 -3.39 4.16 13.40
CA ILE A 393 -3.28 4.40 11.96
C ILE A 393 -4.60 4.18 11.23
N ASP A 394 -4.67 4.61 9.96
CA ASP A 394 -5.82 4.41 9.06
C ASP A 394 -7.05 5.26 9.41
N TRP A 395 -6.83 6.58 9.51
CA TRP A 395 -7.81 7.59 9.89
C TRP A 395 -8.81 7.95 8.79
N LYS A 396 -8.81 7.24 7.66
CA LYS A 396 -9.61 7.58 6.45
C LYS A 396 -11.12 7.66 6.68
N SER A 397 -11.63 6.95 7.69
CA SER A 397 -13.05 6.89 8.02
C SER A 397 -13.42 7.78 9.19
N ALA A 398 -12.46 8.48 9.78
CA ALA A 398 -12.71 9.22 11.01
C ALA A 398 -13.66 10.39 10.79
N ARG A 399 -14.47 10.68 11.81
CA ARG A 399 -15.50 11.72 11.80
C ARG A 399 -15.77 12.24 13.21
N ARG A 400 -16.51 13.34 13.31
CA ARG A 400 -17.04 13.84 14.59
C ARG A 400 -18.48 13.39 14.76
#